data_AF-A0A2V8S5W4-F1
#
_entry.id   AF-A0A2V8S5W4-F1
#
_cell.length_a   1.000
_cell.length_b   1.000
_cell.length_c   1.000
_cell.angle_alpha   90.00
_cell.angle_beta   90.00
_cell.angle_gamma   90.00
#
_symmetry.space_group_name_H-M   'P 1'
#
loop_
_entity.id
_entity.type
_entity.pdbx_description
1 polymer ?
#
loop_
_entity_poly.entity_id
_entity_poly.type
_entity_poly.pdbx_seq_one_letter_code
_entity_poly.pdbx_strand_id
1 'polypeptide(L)'
;MKKIVIGAATLLLLAGSLAVAGRPVRNVSPNRHPNIAAAQRLVRQAFEKVTAAQRANEWDMNGHAQKAKELLDQVNVELKEAAEAANQNKAQ
;
A
#
# COMPACT_ATOMS: atom_id res chain seq x y z
N MET A 1 35.59 -24.74 36.13
CA MET A 1 35.27 -23.30 36.28
C MET A 1 34.51 -22.82 35.05
N LYS A 2 33.19 -22.65 35.15
CA LYS A 2 32.32 -22.17 34.06
C LYS A 2 32.46 -20.65 33.95
N LYS A 3 32.93 -20.14 32.82
CA LYS A 3 32.85 -18.71 32.49
C LYS A 3 31.61 -18.50 31.63
N ILE A 4 30.57 -17.97 32.25
CA ILE A 4 29.40 -17.43 31.57
C ILE A 4 29.81 -16.03 31.10
N VAL A 5 29.84 -15.80 29.79
CA VAL A 5 29.87 -14.45 29.23
C VAL A 5 28.62 -14.30 28.38
N ILE A 6 27.73 -13.48 28.90
CA ILE A 6 26.53 -12.96 28.26
C ILE A 6 26.99 -11.97 27.20
N GLY A 7 26.63 -12.23 25.94
CA GLY A 7 26.83 -11.32 24.81
C GLY A 7 25.55 -11.27 23.99
N ALA A 8 24.68 -10.33 24.32
CA ALA A 8 23.45 -10.04 23.60
C ALA A 8 23.74 -9.28 22.30
N ALA A 9 23.22 -9.76 21.18
CA ALA A 9 22.78 -8.93 20.05
C ALA A 9 22.04 -9.84 19.05
N THR A 10 20.75 -9.96 19.27
CA THR A 10 19.73 -10.42 18.32
C THR A 10 19.93 -9.70 16.99
N LEU A 11 20.49 -10.38 15.98
CA LEU A 11 20.36 -9.92 14.59
C LEU A 11 18.89 -10.06 14.22
N LEU A 12 18.22 -8.91 14.13
CA LEU A 12 16.85 -8.78 13.64
C LEU A 12 16.71 -9.56 12.32
N LEU A 13 15.73 -10.45 12.32
CA LEU A 13 15.16 -11.06 11.12
C LEU A 13 14.84 -9.95 10.11
N LEU A 14 15.58 -9.90 9.00
CA LEU A 14 15.06 -9.36 7.75
C LEU A 14 13.96 -10.32 7.28
N ALA A 15 12.77 -10.21 7.87
CA ALA A 15 11.56 -10.73 7.28
C ALA A 15 11.28 -9.84 6.06
N GLY A 16 11.89 -10.20 4.92
CA GLY A 16 11.58 -9.61 3.63
C GLY A 16 10.07 -9.72 3.43
N SER A 17 9.39 -8.58 3.48
CA SER A 17 8.00 -8.49 3.09
C SER A 17 7.93 -8.97 1.65
N LEU A 18 7.30 -10.13 1.43
CA LEU A 18 6.98 -10.61 0.10
C LEU A 18 6.24 -9.46 -0.58
N ALA A 19 6.89 -8.84 -1.56
CA ALA A 19 6.26 -7.85 -2.40
C ALA A 19 5.12 -8.60 -3.10
N VAL A 20 3.90 -8.45 -2.57
CA VAL A 20 2.69 -8.81 -3.30
C VAL A 20 2.71 -7.86 -4.50
N ALA A 21 3.22 -8.34 -5.62
CA ALA A 21 3.04 -7.71 -6.91
C ALA A 21 1.53 -7.79 -7.20
N GLY A 22 0.78 -6.87 -6.59
CA GLY A 22 -0.66 -6.76 -6.74
C GLY A 22 -0.94 -6.62 -8.22
N ARG A 23 -1.80 -7.50 -8.75
CA ARG A 23 -2.33 -7.35 -10.10
C ARG A 23 -2.79 -5.90 -10.27
N PRO A 24 -2.51 -5.22 -11.40
CA PRO A 24 -2.93 -3.84 -11.57
C PRO A 24 -4.43 -3.75 -11.33
N VAL A 25 -4.83 -3.00 -10.27
CA VAL A 25 -6.23 -2.82 -9.91
C VAL A 25 -6.93 -2.21 -11.12
N ARG A 26 -7.88 -2.94 -11.72
CA ARG A 26 -8.67 -2.43 -12.84
C ARG A 26 -9.47 -1.23 -12.35
N ASN A 27 -9.40 -0.12 -13.09
CA ASN A 27 -10.10 1.12 -12.74
C ASN A 27 -11.61 0.89 -12.58
N VAL A 28 -12.20 1.51 -11.58
CA VAL A 28 -13.65 1.62 -11.39
C VAL A 28 -14.24 2.45 -12.52
N SER A 29 -15.38 2.00 -13.05
CA SER A 29 -16.06 2.72 -14.14
C SER A 29 -16.59 4.07 -13.64
N PRO A 30 -16.13 5.21 -14.20
CA PRO A 30 -16.61 6.53 -13.81
C PRO A 30 -18.08 6.75 -14.20
N ASN A 31 -18.58 6.02 -15.20
CA ASN A 31 -19.98 6.10 -15.63
C ASN A 31 -20.95 5.45 -14.64
N ARG A 32 -20.47 4.50 -13.82
CA ARG A 32 -21.29 3.85 -12.78
C ARG A 32 -21.04 4.43 -11.39
N HIS A 33 -19.78 4.70 -11.06
CA HIS A 33 -19.36 5.16 -9.73
C HIS A 33 -18.39 6.35 -9.85
N PRO A 34 -18.87 7.56 -10.20
CA PRO A 34 -18.02 8.71 -10.50
C PRO A 34 -17.13 9.12 -9.32
N ASN A 35 -17.66 9.08 -8.09
CA ASN A 35 -16.93 9.45 -6.88
C ASN A 35 -15.85 8.42 -6.50
N ILE A 36 -16.15 7.12 -6.61
CA ILE A 36 -15.18 6.06 -6.35
C ILE A 36 -14.06 6.08 -7.40
N ALA A 37 -14.42 6.28 -8.68
CA ALA A 37 -13.43 6.45 -9.75
C ALA A 37 -12.55 7.70 -9.52
N ALA A 38 -13.11 8.80 -9.01
CA ALA A 38 -12.35 9.98 -8.61
C ALA A 38 -11.40 9.68 -7.44
N ALA A 39 -11.86 8.97 -6.41
CA ALA A 39 -11.03 8.55 -5.29
C ALA A 39 -9.85 7.68 -5.75
N GLN A 40 -10.05 6.70 -6.64
CA GLN A 40 -8.96 5.89 -7.18
C GLN A 40 -7.91 6.72 -7.93
N ARG A 41 -8.34 7.76 -8.68
CA ARG A 41 -7.40 8.70 -9.32
C ARG A 41 -6.58 9.48 -8.30
N LEU A 42 -7.22 9.96 -7.22
CA LEU A 42 -6.53 10.70 -6.15
C LEU A 42 -5.54 9.80 -5.39
N VAL A 43 -5.91 8.55 -5.13
CA VAL A 43 -5.03 7.55 -4.50
C VAL A 43 -3.79 7.29 -5.36
N ARG A 44 -3.95 7.14 -6.68
CA ARG A 44 -2.82 7.00 -7.61
C ARG A 44 -1.91 8.23 -7.61
N GLN A 45 -2.49 9.43 -7.66
CA GLN A 45 -1.72 10.66 -7.58
C GLN A 45 -0.95 10.77 -6.26
N ALA A 46 -1.58 10.41 -5.14
CA ALA A 46 -0.92 10.38 -3.83
C ALA A 46 0.26 9.40 -3.83
N PHE A 47 0.11 8.20 -4.41
CA PHE A 47 1.19 7.22 -4.53
C PHE A 47 2.39 7.77 -5.31
N GLU A 48 2.13 8.43 -6.44
CA GLU A 48 3.15 9.09 -7.26
C GLU A 48 3.87 10.20 -6.48
N LYS A 49 3.12 11.01 -5.72
CA LYS A 49 3.70 12.06 -4.87
C LYS A 49 4.55 11.49 -3.74
N VAL A 50 4.12 10.41 -3.09
CA VAL A 50 4.93 9.71 -2.08
C VAL A 50 6.20 9.14 -2.70
N THR A 51 6.11 8.56 -3.91
CA THR A 51 7.28 8.05 -4.64
C THR A 51 8.27 9.17 -4.99
N ALA A 52 7.76 10.33 -5.41
CA ALA A 52 8.60 11.51 -5.65
C ALA A 52 9.26 12.01 -4.36
N ALA A 53 8.52 12.02 -3.24
CA ALA A 53 9.05 12.38 -1.93
C ALA A 53 10.16 11.40 -1.47
N GLN A 54 10.00 10.10 -1.70
CA GLN A 54 11.06 9.12 -1.44
C GLN A 54 12.33 9.46 -2.23
N ARG A 55 12.22 9.72 -3.52
CA ARG A 55 13.36 10.07 -4.37
C ARG A 55 14.05 11.37 -3.91
N ALA A 56 13.27 12.37 -3.54
CA ALA A 56 13.77 13.67 -3.08
C ALA A 56 14.47 13.60 -1.71
N ASN A 57 14.17 12.59 -0.89
CA ASN A 57 14.80 12.35 0.41
C ASN A 57 15.77 11.16 0.36
N GLU A 58 16.35 10.87 -0.79
CA GLU A 58 17.35 9.79 -0.98
C GLU A 58 16.88 8.41 -0.46
N TRP A 59 15.57 8.19 -0.47
CA TRP A 59 14.89 7.02 0.07
C TRP A 59 14.95 6.85 1.60
N ASP A 60 15.56 7.81 2.32
CA ASP A 60 15.68 7.82 3.77
C ASP A 60 14.50 8.55 4.44
N MET A 61 13.35 7.87 4.46
CA MET A 61 12.14 8.36 5.14
C MET A 61 11.73 7.41 6.28
N ASN A 62 12.70 6.75 6.92
CA ASN A 62 12.50 5.77 8.00
C ASN A 62 11.43 4.69 7.67
N GLY A 63 11.29 4.32 6.40
CA GLY A 63 10.29 3.35 5.94
C GLY A 63 8.84 3.86 5.85
N HIS A 64 8.52 5.07 6.35
CA HIS A 64 7.16 5.59 6.36
C HIS A 64 6.56 5.77 4.96
N ALA A 65 7.38 6.17 4.00
CA ALA A 65 6.90 6.35 2.64
C ALA A 65 6.58 5.01 1.94
N GLN A 66 7.33 3.95 2.25
CA GLN A 66 6.98 2.60 1.80
C GLN A 66 5.64 2.16 2.41
N LYS A 67 5.47 2.36 3.73
CA LYS A 67 4.21 2.05 4.42
C LYS A 67 3.02 2.85 3.86
N ALA A 68 3.21 4.12 3.56
CA ALA A 68 2.17 4.96 2.97
C ALA A 68 1.71 4.44 1.60
N LYS A 69 2.65 4.06 0.73
CA LYS A 69 2.33 3.44 -0.58
C LYS A 69 1.54 2.13 -0.42
N GLU A 70 1.93 1.27 0.51
CA GLU A 70 1.20 0.01 0.79
C GLU A 70 -0.23 0.27 1.24
N LEU A 71 -0.44 1.28 2.09
CA LEU A 71 -1.79 1.68 2.53
C LEU A 71 -2.58 2.26 1.37
N LEU A 72 -1.98 3.08 0.51
CA LEU A 72 -2.63 3.62 -0.69
C LEU A 72 -3.04 2.50 -1.66
N ASP A 73 -2.21 1.48 -1.83
CA ASP A 73 -2.57 0.30 -2.63
C ASP A 73 -3.75 -0.46 -2.03
N GLN A 74 -3.76 -0.67 -0.71
CA GLN A 74 -4.91 -1.27 -0.01
C GLN A 74 -6.19 -0.46 -0.19
N VAL A 75 -6.12 0.87 -0.04
CA VAL A 75 -7.26 1.76 -0.31
C VAL A 75 -7.76 1.60 -1.74
N ASN A 76 -6.86 1.50 -2.72
CA ASN A 76 -7.26 1.34 -4.12
C ASN A 76 -8.00 0.01 -4.38
N VAL A 77 -7.61 -1.07 -3.68
CA VAL A 77 -8.31 -2.36 -3.68
C VAL A 77 -9.70 -2.22 -3.05
N GLU A 78 -9.80 -1.65 -1.86
CA GLU A 78 -11.08 -1.49 -1.15
C GLU A 78 -12.07 -0.62 -1.93
N LEU A 79 -11.60 0.43 -2.61
CA LEU A 79 -12.44 1.24 -3.50
C LEU A 79 -13.03 0.40 -4.65
N LYS A 80 -12.26 -0.56 -5.17
CA LYS A 80 -12.72 -1.47 -6.21
C LYS A 80 -13.76 -2.45 -5.67
N GLU A 81 -13.49 -3.08 -4.54
CA GLU A 81 -14.43 -3.98 -3.86
C GLU A 81 -15.75 -3.27 -3.52
N ALA A 82 -15.68 -2.04 -3.00
CA ALA A 82 -16.86 -1.22 -2.73
C ALA A 82 -17.71 -0.96 -3.98
N ALA A 83 -17.07 -0.66 -5.12
CA ALA A 83 -17.77 -0.49 -6.39
C ALA A 83 -18.40 -1.80 -6.90
N GLU A 84 -17.75 -2.94 -6.69
CA GLU A 84 -18.28 -4.26 -7.05
C GLU A 84 -19.47 -4.66 -6.17
N ALA A 85 -19.38 -4.48 -4.86
CA ALA A 85 -20.50 -4.68 -3.94
C ALA A 85 -21.70 -3.78 -4.30
N ALA A 86 -21.45 -2.50 -4.60
CA ALA A 86 -22.51 -1.58 -5.04
C ALA A 86 -23.14 -1.98 -6.38
N ASN A 87 -22.39 -2.61 -7.30
CA ASN A 87 -22.94 -3.15 -8.55
C ASN A 87 -23.82 -4.38 -8.29
N GLN A 88 -23.42 -5.27 -7.37
CA GLN A 88 -24.18 -6.47 -7.01
C GLN A 88 -25.51 -6.12 -6.33
N ASN A 89 -25.49 -5.17 -5.39
CA ASN A 89 -26.70 -4.72 -4.68
C ASN A 89 -27.73 -4.05 -5.61
N LYS A 90 -27.29 -3.43 -6.71
CA LYS A 90 -28.20 -2.83 -7.72
C LYS A 90 -28.77 -3.86 -8.70
N ALA A 91 -28.22 -5.07 -8.74
CA ALA A 91 -28.68 -6.14 -9.62
C ALA A 91 -29.73 -7.06 -8.95
N GLN A 92 -29.99 -6.86 -7.66
CA GLN A 92 -31.09 -7.45 -6.89
C GLN A 92 -32.32 -6.55 -6.98
#